data_AF-A0A935GZ19-F1
#
_entry.id   AF-A0A935GZ19-F1
#
_cell.length_a   1.000
_cell.length_b   1.000
_cell.length_c   1.000
_cell.angle_alpha   90.00
_cell.angle_beta   90.00
_cell.angle_gamma   90.00
#
_symmetry.space_group_name_H-M   'P 1'
#
loop_
_entity.id
_entity.type
_entity.pdbx_description
1 polymer ?
#
loop_
_entity_poly.entity_id
_entity_poly.type
_entity_poly.pdbx_seq_one_letter_code
_entity_poly.pdbx_strand_id
1 'polypeptide(L)' 'MNTHVTPANLNEFGRFDALRKTVDPQKAKAYFEGMEGATLPMFRVNARADKLLQDFIVQGGFLSN' A
#
# COMPACT_ATOMS: atom_id res chain seq x y z
N MET A 1 12.12 -3.94 -20.28
CA MET A 1 12.19 -5.08 -19.35
C MET A 1 10.96 -5.03 -18.46
N ASN A 2 9.97 -5.88 -18.71
CA ASN A 2 8.84 -6.05 -17.79
C ASN A 2 9.32 -6.92 -16.63
N THR A 3 9.92 -6.30 -15.61
CA THR A 3 10.13 -6.98 -14.34
C THR A 3 8.75 -7.27 -13.78
N HIS A 4 8.24 -8.49 -13.96
CA HIS A 4 7.03 -8.94 -13.28
C HIS A 4 7.29 -8.81 -11.78
N VAL A 5 6.72 -7.77 -11.18
CA VAL A 5 6.81 -7.59 -9.73
C VAL A 5 5.92 -8.64 -9.11
N THR A 6 6.53 -9.52 -8.35
CA THR A 6 5.87 -10.59 -7.61
C THR A 6 5.99 -10.29 -6.12
N PRO A 7 5.12 -10.85 -5.26
CA PRO A 7 5.27 -10.71 -3.81
C PRO A 7 6.66 -11.09 -3.29
N ALA A 8 7.33 -12.04 -3.97
CA ALA A 8 8.66 -12.51 -3.60
C ALA A 8 9.79 -11.51 -3.93
N ASN A 9 9.66 -10.71 -4.99
CA ASN A 9 10.68 -9.74 -5.41
C ASN A 9 10.31 -8.28 -5.12
N LEU A 10 9.10 -8.03 -4.60
CA LEU A 10 8.56 -6.70 -4.35
C LEU A 10 9.48 -5.82 -3.49
N ASN A 11 10.12 -6.39 -2.48
CA ASN A 11 11.03 -5.68 -1.58
C ASN A 11 12.52 -5.91 -1.90
N GLU A 12 12.85 -6.41 -3.10
CA GLU A 12 14.24 -6.44 -3.55
C GLU A 12 14.82 -5.02 -3.52
N PHE A 13 16.06 -4.93 -3.03
CA PHE A 13 16.76 -3.65 -2.82
C PHE A 13 16.05 -2.69 -1.85
N GLY A 14 15.11 -3.17 -1.02
CA GLY A 14 14.38 -2.34 -0.05
C GLY A 14 13.41 -1.34 -0.68
N ARG A 15 13.04 -1.52 -1.95
CA ARG A 15 12.21 -0.58 -2.72
C ARG A 15 10.82 -0.40 -2.12
N PHE A 16 10.19 -1.50 -1.71
CA PHE A 16 8.87 -1.46 -1.11
C PHE A 16 8.91 -0.79 0.27
N ASP A 17 9.92 -1.08 1.09
CA ASP A 17 10.10 -0.39 2.37
C ASP A 17 10.33 1.12 2.19
N ALA A 18 11.09 1.53 1.16
CA ALA A 18 11.30 2.94 0.85
C ALA A 18 9.99 3.63 0.43
N LEU A 19 9.17 2.97 -0.38
CA LEU A 19 7.85 3.47 -0.79
C LEU A 19 6.89 3.55 0.41
N ARG A 20 6.86 2.52 1.25
CA ARG A 20 6.02 2.50 2.45
C ARG A 20 6.34 3.68 3.38
N LYS A 21 7.61 4.08 3.49
CA LYS A 21 8.04 5.24 4.28
C LYS A 21 7.55 6.58 3.73
N THR A 22 7.14 6.65 2.46
CA THR A 22 6.58 7.89 1.88
C THR A 22 5.09 8.06 2.18
N VAL A 23 4.44 7.06 2.79
CA VAL A 23 3.03 7.13 3.17
C VAL A 23 2.85 8.16 4.28
N ASP A 24 1.95 9.12 4.04
CA ASP A 24 1.47 10.04 5.07
C ASP A 24 0.45 9.31 5.97
N PRO A 25 0.78 9.09 7.25
CA PRO A 25 -0.08 8.33 8.16
C PRO A 25 -1.42 9.01 8.45
N GLN A 26 -1.47 10.35 8.39
CA GLN A 26 -2.70 11.10 8.64
C GLN A 26 -3.66 10.98 7.45
N LYS A 27 -3.13 11.10 6.22
CA LYS A 27 -3.93 10.90 5.00
C LYS A 27 -4.41 9.46 4.87
N ALA A 28 -3.54 8.49 5.15
CA ALA A 28 -3.92 7.08 5.14
C ALA A 28 -5.04 6.79 6.14
N LYS A 29 -4.94 7.34 7.36
CA LYS A 29 -5.98 7.20 8.38
C LYS A 29 -7.32 7.77 7.89
N ALA A 30 -7.34 9.02 7.44
CA ALA A 30 -8.56 9.66 6.95
C ALA A 30 -9.21 8.88 5.78
N TYR A 31 -8.40 8.34 4.88
CA TYR A 31 -8.88 7.54 3.75
C TYR A 31 -9.56 6.23 4.21
N PHE A 32 -8.91 5.46 5.08
CA PHE A 32 -9.49 4.19 5.55
C PHE A 32 -10.65 4.37 6.51
N GLU A 33 -10.62 5.38 7.39
CA GLU A 33 -11.74 5.72 8.27
C GLU A 33 -12.95 6.21 7.45
N GLY A 34 -12.72 7.00 6.40
CA GLY A 34 -13.77 7.44 5.48
C GLY A 34 -14.42 6.28 4.72
N MET A 35 -13.67 5.22 4.41
CA MET A 35 -14.23 4.01 3.77
C MET A 35 -14.97 3.09 4.75
N GLU A 36 -14.51 2.96 6.00
CA GLU A 36 -15.17 2.10 7.00
C GLU A 36 -16.30 2.80 7.76
N GLY A 37 -16.33 4.14 7.76
CA GLY A 37 -17.24 4.91 8.61
C GLY A 37 -16.94 4.79 10.10
N ALA A 38 -15.73 4.35 10.47
CA ALA A 38 -15.32 4.10 11.84
C ALA A 38 -13.86 4.49 12.07
N THR A 39 -13.53 4.84 13.31
CA THR A 39 -12.16 5.17 13.72
C THR A 39 -11.28 3.93 13.71
N LEU A 40 -10.11 4.03 13.09
CA LEU A 40 -9.16 2.93 12.97
C LEU A 40 -7.91 3.18 13.84
N PRO A 41 -7.47 2.17 14.60
CA PRO A 41 -6.16 2.20 15.23
C PRO A 41 -5.03 2.35 14.20
N MET A 42 -4.00 3.13 14.52
CA MET A 42 -2.88 3.41 13.60
C MET A 42 -2.18 2.14 13.07
N PHE A 43 -2.08 1.07 13.87
CA PHE A 43 -1.48 -0.18 13.39
C PHE A 43 -2.31 -0.83 12.28
N ARG A 44 -3.65 -0.71 12.32
CA ARG A 44 -4.54 -1.20 11.25
C ARG A 44 -4.43 -0.33 10.02
N VAL A 45 -4.35 0.99 10.19
CA VAL A 45 -4.13 1.94 9.10
C VAL A 45 -2.86 1.59 8.34
N ASN A 46 -1.74 1.39 9.06
CA ASN A 46 -0.46 1.03 8.46
C ASN A 46 -0.55 -0.31 7.72
N ALA A 47 -1.11 -1.36 8.34
CA ALA A 47 -1.26 -2.67 7.70
C ALA A 47 -2.12 -2.62 6.44
N ARG A 48 -3.19 -1.80 6.42
CA ARG A 48 -4.02 -1.61 5.23
C ARG A 48 -3.31 -0.81 4.14
N ALA A 49 -2.56 0.22 4.50
CA ALA A 49 -1.75 0.99 3.54
C ALA A 49 -0.72 0.09 2.85
N ASP A 50 -0.02 -0.75 3.64
CA ASP A 50 0.97 -1.70 3.12
C ASP A 50 0.34 -2.67 2.13
N LYS A 51 -0.80 -3.27 2.51
CA LYS A 51 -1.52 -4.20 1.65
C LYS A 51 -2.00 -3.53 0.36
N LEU A 52 -2.57 -2.33 0.46
CA LEU A 52 -3.04 -1.58 -0.72
C LEU A 52 -1.89 -1.28 -1.68
N LEU A 53 -0.73 -0.85 -1.17
CA LEU A 53 0.44 -0.60 -2.01
C LEU A 53 0.97 -1.87 -2.65
N GLN A 54 1.04 -2.96 -1.89
CA GLN A 54 1.45 -4.27 -2.39
C GLN A 54 0.53 -4.75 -3.52
N ASP A 55 -0.79 -4.73 -3.28
CA ASP A 55 -1.77 -5.15 -4.27
C ASP A 55 -1.71 -4.26 -5.52
N PHE A 56 -1.59 -2.94 -5.36
CA PHE A 56 -1.45 -2.00 -6.46
C PHE A 56 -0.22 -2.30 -7.33
N ILE A 57 0.93 -2.56 -6.72
CA ILE A 57 2.16 -2.85 -7.47
C ILE A 57 2.08 -4.22 -8.16
N VAL A 58 1.60 -5.24 -7.46
CA VAL A 58 1.48 -6.61 -7.99
C VAL A 58 0.46 -6.67 -9.13
N GLN A 59 -0.62 -5.90 -9.06
CA GLN A 59 -1.63 -5.82 -10.12
C GLN A 59 -1.20 -4.93 -11.30
N GLY A 60 -0.06 -4.22 -11.21
CA GLY A 60 0.42 -3.31 -12.24
C GLY A 60 -0.35 -1.99 -12.31
N GLY A 61 -0.95 -1.58 -11.18
CA GLY A 61 -1.80 -0.39 -11.05
C GLY A 61 -3.28 -0.71 -10.94
N PHE A 62 -4.12 0.32 -10.83
CA PHE A 62 -5.56 0.16 -10.98
C PHE A 62 -5.86 0.04 -12.48
N LEU A 63 -6.07 -1.18 -12.97
CA LEU A 63 -6.61 -1.39 -14.30
C LEU A 63 -7.99 -0.70 -14.39
N SER A 64 -8.05 0.46 -15.04
CA SER A 64 -9.30 0.95 -15.64
C SER A 64 -9.54 0.09 -16.88
N ASN A 65 -10.59 -0.72 -16.86
CA ASN A 65 -11.18 -1.33 -18.05
C ASN A 65 -12.66 -0.96 -18.09
#